data_AF-A0A939B5U1-F1
#
_entry.id   AF-A0A939B5U1-F1
#
_cell.length_a   1.000
_cell.length_b   1.000
_cell.length_c   1.000
_cell.angle_alpha   90.00
_cell.angle_beta   90.00
_cell.angle_gamma   90.00
#
_symmetry.space_group_name_H-M   'P 1'
#
loop_
_entity.id
_entity.type
_entity.pdbx_description
1 polymer ?
#
loop_
_entity_poly.entity_id
_entity_poly.type
_entity_poly.pdbx_seq_one_letter_code
_entity_poly.pdbx_strand_id
1 'polypeptide(L)'
;MTNLLTRLALAAATAAMMCACAASRQAAYDPRPDNIEPKLTQPQAENYNIDDTKTFARYSYPYSVTRPAGLRLFHSAYYQLYRTKDATYVTATYAHNDRKFYYFNSGCTIIDSDTGDQYMLRRLEYFPTDTFFWIDAIDGNFVRFVLVFPPLPDNVETVDFFMPSSPERRYFNGEAMSERGLSVKKLRKDVDKTYRQTPLKRGRIIY
;
A
#
# COMPACT_ATOMS: atom_id res chain seq x y z
N MET A 1 -5.36 -33.64 -52.35
CA MET A 1 -4.14 -32.94 -51.89
C MET A 1 -4.55 -31.77 -51.01
N THR A 2 -4.84 -32.04 -49.73
CA THR A 2 -5.16 -31.00 -48.74
C THR A 2 -3.83 -30.50 -48.17
N ASN A 3 -3.50 -29.26 -48.50
CA ASN A 3 -2.17 -28.67 -48.37
C ASN A 3 -1.62 -28.69 -46.94
N LEU A 4 -0.38 -29.17 -46.82
CA LEU A 4 0.44 -29.15 -45.61
C LEU A 4 0.51 -27.74 -44.97
N LEU A 5 0.46 -26.71 -45.81
CA LEU A 5 0.41 -25.29 -45.42
C LEU A 5 -0.80 -24.94 -44.56
N THR A 6 -1.98 -25.51 -44.82
CA THR A 6 -3.21 -25.22 -44.05
C THR A 6 -3.15 -25.85 -42.66
N ARG A 7 -2.48 -27.00 -42.52
CA ARG A 7 -2.28 -27.67 -41.22
C ARG A 7 -1.24 -26.96 -40.35
N LEU A 8 -0.16 -26.44 -40.95
CA LEU A 8 0.85 -25.63 -40.27
C LEU A 8 0.29 -24.28 -39.78
N ALA A 9 -0.54 -23.62 -40.59
CA ALA A 9 -1.18 -22.36 -40.20
C ALA A 9 -2.17 -22.54 -39.03
N LEU A 10 -2.93 -23.64 -39.01
CA LEU A 10 -3.87 -23.95 -37.94
C LEU A 10 -3.15 -24.31 -36.63
N ALA A 11 -2.02 -25.03 -36.70
CA ALA A 11 -1.17 -25.35 -35.56
C ALA A 11 -0.49 -24.10 -34.97
N ALA A 12 -0.03 -23.17 -35.80
CA ALA A 12 0.54 -21.89 -35.36
C ALA A 12 -0.52 -20.99 -34.71
N ALA A 13 -1.74 -20.93 -35.28
CA ALA A 13 -2.85 -20.16 -34.72
C ALA A 13 -3.30 -20.71 -33.36
N THR A 14 -3.36 -22.03 -33.19
CA THR A 14 -3.72 -22.67 -31.91
C THR A 14 -2.63 -22.52 -30.85
N ALA A 15 -1.34 -22.61 -31.22
CA ALA A 15 -0.23 -22.33 -30.31
C ALA A 15 -0.19 -20.85 -29.86
N ALA A 16 -0.47 -19.91 -30.77
CA ALA A 16 -0.58 -18.50 -30.45
C ALA A 16 -1.78 -18.19 -29.54
N MET A 17 -2.93 -18.86 -29.76
CA MET A 17 -4.12 -18.72 -28.91
C MET A 17 -3.89 -19.30 -27.51
N MET A 18 -3.20 -20.45 -27.39
CA MET A 18 -2.84 -21.03 -26.08
C MET A 18 -1.77 -20.21 -25.34
N CYS A 19 -0.79 -19.63 -26.05
CA CYS A 19 0.17 -18.69 -25.45
C CYS A 19 -0.51 -17.39 -24.98
N ALA A 20 -1.52 -16.90 -25.71
CA ALA A 20 -2.30 -15.73 -25.30
C ALA A 20 -3.17 -16.00 -24.05
N CYS A 21 -3.72 -17.22 -23.91
CA CYS A 21 -4.46 -17.62 -22.71
C CYS A 21 -3.55 -17.72 -21.47
N ALA A 22 -2.33 -18.25 -21.60
CA ALA A 22 -1.36 -18.34 -20.51
C ALA A 22 -0.82 -16.96 -20.05
N ALA A 23 -0.81 -15.96 -20.93
CA ALA A 23 -0.33 -14.61 -20.64
C ALA A 23 -1.31 -13.72 -19.85
N SER A 24 -2.49 -14.22 -19.47
CA SER A 24 -3.57 -13.38 -18.93
C SER A 24 -3.95 -13.63 -17.47
N ARG A 25 -3.40 -14.66 -16.81
CA ARG A 25 -3.64 -14.89 -15.37
C ARG A 25 -2.58 -14.16 -14.55
N GLN A 26 -3.04 -13.16 -13.79
CA GLN A 26 -2.26 -12.57 -12.72
C GLN A 26 -1.83 -13.69 -11.76
N ALA A 27 -0.55 -13.66 -11.34
CA ALA A 27 -0.01 -14.67 -10.44
C ALA A 27 -0.88 -14.81 -9.17
N ALA A 28 -0.95 -16.00 -8.58
CA ALA A 28 -1.71 -16.21 -7.35
C ALA A 28 -1.15 -15.35 -6.19
N TYR A 29 0.17 -15.16 -6.17
CA TYR A 29 0.87 -14.36 -5.18
C TYR A 29 1.77 -13.31 -5.82
N ASP A 30 1.84 -12.17 -5.16
CA ASP A 30 2.69 -11.03 -5.46
C ASP A 30 4.00 -11.11 -4.63
N PRO A 31 5.09 -10.46 -5.06
CA PRO A 31 6.19 -10.16 -4.16
C PRO A 31 5.72 -9.23 -3.03
N ARG A 32 6.38 -9.30 -1.87
CA ARG A 32 6.18 -8.32 -0.80
C ARG A 32 6.57 -6.91 -1.30
N PRO A 33 5.84 -5.83 -0.93
CA PRO A 33 6.24 -4.48 -1.29
C PRO A 33 7.55 -4.07 -0.61
N ASP A 34 8.39 -3.33 -1.34
CA ASP A 34 9.56 -2.68 -0.77
C ASP A 34 9.15 -1.67 0.30
N ASN A 35 9.93 -1.63 1.37
CA ASN A 35 9.81 -0.69 2.47
C ASN A 35 11.18 -0.53 3.16
N ILE A 36 11.46 0.65 3.72
CA ILE A 36 12.71 0.95 4.43
C ILE A 36 12.34 1.52 5.80
N GLU A 37 13.03 1.02 6.83
CA GLU A 37 12.87 1.53 8.18
C GLU A 37 13.29 3.01 8.26
N PRO A 38 12.40 3.92 8.70
CA PRO A 38 12.72 5.32 8.93
C PRO A 38 13.67 5.49 10.11
N LYS A 39 14.36 6.62 10.18
CA LYS A 39 15.10 7.02 11.37
C LYS A 39 14.17 7.72 12.37
N LEU A 40 13.96 7.10 13.54
CA LEU A 40 13.34 7.76 14.69
C LEU A 40 14.26 8.90 15.20
N THR A 41 13.77 10.13 15.17
CA THR A 41 14.48 11.33 15.64
C THR A 41 13.97 11.83 16.98
N GLN A 42 12.75 11.49 17.32
CA GLN A 42 12.15 11.76 18.62
C GLN A 42 11.25 10.58 18.98
N PRO A 43 11.48 9.87 20.10
CA PRO A 43 10.53 8.88 20.57
C PRO A 43 9.20 9.55 20.96
N GLN A 44 8.12 8.78 20.97
CA GLN A 44 6.88 9.23 21.56
C GLN A 44 7.11 9.51 23.06
N ALA A 45 6.57 10.61 23.56
CA ALA A 45 6.66 10.91 24.98
C ALA A 45 5.79 9.92 25.80
N GLU A 46 6.25 9.56 27.00
CA GLU A 46 5.49 8.69 27.91
C GLU A 46 4.12 9.29 28.27
N ASN A 47 4.06 10.62 28.41
CA ASN A 47 2.86 11.40 28.63
C ASN A 47 2.24 11.89 27.32
N TYR A 48 2.03 10.99 26.36
CA TYR A 48 1.44 11.31 25.07
C TYR A 48 0.14 12.13 25.21
N ASN A 49 0.06 13.22 24.46
CA ASN A 49 -1.09 14.10 24.42
C ASN A 49 -1.39 14.50 22.97
N ILE A 50 -2.57 14.11 22.49
CA ILE A 50 -3.05 14.39 21.13
C ILE A 50 -3.07 15.89 20.75
N ASP A 51 -3.25 16.77 21.73
CA ASP A 51 -3.29 18.21 21.54
C ASP A 51 -1.89 18.85 21.61
N ASP A 52 -0.90 18.15 22.17
CA ASP A 52 0.49 18.59 22.20
C ASP A 52 1.35 17.79 21.22
N THR A 53 1.53 18.37 20.03
CA THR A 53 2.35 17.79 18.95
C THR A 53 3.81 17.54 19.31
N LYS A 54 4.32 18.10 20.42
CA LYS A 54 5.68 17.82 20.91
C LYS A 54 5.78 16.44 21.54
N THR A 55 4.66 15.84 21.95
CA THR A 55 4.61 14.49 22.53
C THR A 55 4.61 13.37 21.49
N PHE A 56 4.43 13.71 20.21
CA PHE A 56 4.37 12.75 19.11
C PHE A 56 5.75 12.18 18.81
N ALA A 57 5.82 10.92 18.39
CA ALA A 57 7.03 10.40 17.76
C ALA A 57 7.36 11.20 16.49
N ARG A 58 8.64 11.34 16.16
CA ARG A 58 9.10 12.00 14.94
C ARG A 58 10.07 11.11 14.19
N TYR A 59 9.87 11.03 12.88
CA TYR A 59 10.66 10.22 11.97
C TYR A 59 11.22 11.06 10.82
N SER A 60 12.42 10.67 10.39
CA SER A 60 13.11 11.20 9.22
C SER A 60 13.53 10.08 8.29
N TYR A 61 13.79 10.40 7.03
CA TYR A 61 14.15 9.43 5.99
C TYR A 61 13.16 8.24 5.86
N PRO A 62 11.82 8.47 5.87
CA PRO A 62 10.87 7.42 5.53
C PRO A 62 11.09 6.92 4.10
N TYR A 63 10.51 5.76 3.81
CA TYR A 63 10.53 5.24 2.45
C TYR A 63 9.72 6.14 1.50
N SER A 64 10.41 6.74 0.52
CA SER A 64 9.84 7.69 -0.43
C SER A 64 9.88 7.21 -1.88
N VAL A 65 8.86 7.59 -2.65
CA VAL A 65 8.70 7.19 -4.07
C VAL A 65 8.26 8.38 -4.95
N THR A 66 8.50 8.28 -6.25
CA THR A 66 8.27 9.38 -7.22
C THR A 66 6.80 9.60 -7.58
N ARG A 67 6.03 8.52 -7.84
CA ARG A 67 4.55 8.47 -7.86
C ARG A 67 4.08 7.01 -8.00
N PRO A 68 3.20 6.51 -7.13
CA PRO A 68 2.65 5.15 -7.22
C PRO A 68 1.52 5.05 -8.29
N ALA A 69 1.30 3.85 -8.86
CA ALA A 69 0.24 3.57 -9.83
C ALA A 69 -1.10 3.14 -9.20
N GLY A 70 -1.15 2.99 -7.86
CA GLY A 70 -2.29 2.45 -7.12
C GLY A 70 -3.62 3.18 -7.32
N LEU A 71 -4.68 2.61 -6.74
CA LEU A 71 -5.99 3.27 -6.73
C LEU A 71 -5.96 4.45 -5.76
N ARG A 72 -6.52 5.59 -6.16
CA ARG A 72 -6.63 6.75 -5.27
C ARG A 72 -7.84 6.56 -4.37
N LEU A 73 -7.58 6.25 -3.10
CA LEU A 73 -8.58 6.05 -2.04
C LEU A 73 -8.30 7.04 -0.91
N PHE A 74 -9.13 7.05 0.14
CA PHE A 74 -8.92 7.69 1.44
C PHE A 74 -7.93 8.87 1.48
N HIS A 75 -8.46 10.09 1.61
CA HIS A 75 -7.62 11.31 1.70
C HIS A 75 -6.67 11.46 0.49
N SER A 76 -7.09 10.95 -0.67
CA SER A 76 -6.33 10.98 -1.93
C SER A 76 -4.97 10.26 -1.92
N ALA A 77 -4.74 9.34 -0.98
CA ALA A 77 -3.58 8.45 -1.03
C ALA A 77 -3.74 7.35 -2.10
N TYR A 78 -2.61 6.85 -2.57
CA TYR A 78 -2.56 5.77 -3.53
C TYR A 78 -2.39 4.43 -2.82
N TYR A 79 -3.34 3.53 -3.05
CA TYR A 79 -3.43 2.21 -2.42
C TYR A 79 -3.13 1.10 -3.42
N GLN A 80 -2.31 0.14 -3.00
CA GLN A 80 -2.05 -1.10 -3.73
C GLN A 80 -2.10 -2.28 -2.75
N LEU A 81 -2.61 -3.40 -3.22
CA LEU A 81 -2.69 -4.65 -2.47
C LEU A 81 -1.67 -5.63 -3.03
N TYR A 82 -0.94 -6.31 -2.14
CA TYR A 82 0.01 -7.36 -2.46
C TYR A 82 -0.44 -8.62 -1.71
N ARG A 83 -0.94 -9.59 -2.45
CA ARG A 83 -1.37 -10.89 -1.91
C ARG A 83 -0.15 -11.78 -1.81
N THR A 84 0.31 -12.11 -0.62
CA THR A 84 1.42 -13.04 -0.41
C THR A 84 0.92 -14.28 0.33
N LYS A 85 1.75 -15.33 0.41
CA LYS A 85 1.38 -16.56 1.11
C LYS A 85 1.13 -16.34 2.60
N ASP A 86 1.92 -15.48 3.24
CA ASP A 86 1.95 -15.35 4.70
C ASP A 86 1.13 -14.15 5.22
N ALA A 87 0.86 -13.18 4.34
CA ALA A 87 0.16 -11.94 4.68
C ALA A 87 -0.43 -11.25 3.44
N THR A 88 -1.34 -10.33 3.68
CA THR A 88 -1.72 -9.30 2.71
C THR A 88 -1.04 -8.00 3.10
N TYR A 89 -0.30 -7.40 2.18
CA TYR A 89 0.26 -6.07 2.39
C TYR A 89 -0.55 -5.06 1.61
N VAL A 90 -0.89 -3.95 2.26
CA VAL A 90 -1.50 -2.80 1.58
C VAL A 90 -0.56 -1.62 1.74
N THR A 91 -0.13 -1.04 0.63
CA THR A 91 0.64 0.20 0.67
C THR A 91 -0.31 1.39 0.64
N ALA A 92 -0.21 2.31 1.59
CA ALA A 92 -0.87 3.61 1.53
C ALA A 92 0.19 4.69 1.27
N THR A 93 0.14 5.33 0.09
CA THR A 93 1.19 6.24 -0.36
C THR A 93 0.65 7.67 -0.52
N TYR A 94 1.11 8.57 0.34
CA TYR A 94 0.58 9.94 0.46
C TYR A 94 1.52 10.95 -0.18
N ALA A 95 0.95 11.98 -0.81
CA ALA A 95 1.72 13.13 -1.25
C ALA A 95 2.33 13.86 -0.04
N HIS A 96 3.62 14.11 -0.09
CA HIS A 96 4.38 14.67 1.01
C HIS A 96 5.34 15.73 0.47
N ASN A 97 5.15 16.97 0.89
CA ASN A 97 5.85 18.16 0.40
C ASN A 97 6.41 19.02 1.53
N ASP A 98 6.05 18.71 2.78
CA ASP A 98 6.41 19.41 4.01
C ASP A 98 6.21 18.45 5.20
N ARG A 99 6.53 18.92 6.41
CA ARG A 99 6.27 18.15 7.63
C ARG A 99 4.77 17.89 7.79
N LYS A 100 4.39 16.62 7.92
CA LYS A 100 2.99 16.19 8.14
C LYS A 100 2.92 15.17 9.26
N PHE A 101 1.81 15.19 9.99
CA PHE A 101 1.47 14.13 10.92
C PHE A 101 0.58 13.09 10.24
N TYR A 102 0.67 11.85 10.71
CA TYR A 102 -0.14 10.74 10.25
C TYR A 102 -0.72 10.00 11.45
N TYR A 103 -1.83 9.29 11.20
CA TYR A 103 -2.49 8.44 12.17
C TYR A 103 -3.02 7.21 11.44
N PHE A 104 -2.76 6.03 12.01
CA PHE A 104 -3.31 4.77 11.53
C PHE A 104 -3.97 4.06 12.70
N ASN A 105 -5.26 3.76 12.56
CA ASN A 105 -6.01 3.03 13.57
C ASN A 105 -5.71 1.53 13.49
N SER A 106 -5.43 0.87 14.60
CA SER A 106 -5.24 -0.59 14.63
C SER A 106 -6.49 -1.38 14.26
N GLY A 107 -7.67 -0.77 14.36
CA GLY A 107 -8.94 -1.36 13.92
C GLY A 107 -9.21 -1.24 12.41
N CYS A 108 -8.27 -0.74 11.60
CA CYS A 108 -8.40 -0.82 10.14
C CYS A 108 -8.60 -2.28 9.70
N THR A 109 -9.51 -2.52 8.76
CA THR A 109 -9.79 -3.88 8.27
C THR A 109 -10.01 -3.95 6.77
N ILE A 110 -9.67 -5.10 6.21
CA ILE A 110 -10.17 -5.56 4.90
C ILE A 110 -11.35 -6.48 5.17
N ILE A 111 -12.42 -6.36 4.41
CA ILE A 111 -13.62 -7.20 4.52
C ILE A 111 -13.83 -7.87 3.16
N ASP A 112 -13.97 -9.18 3.11
CA ASP A 112 -14.45 -9.87 1.91
C ASP A 112 -15.90 -9.43 1.67
N SER A 113 -16.15 -8.77 0.53
CA SER A 113 -17.46 -8.20 0.23
C SER A 113 -18.54 -9.26 0.04
N ASP A 114 -18.17 -10.50 -0.31
CA ASP A 114 -19.12 -11.58 -0.61
C ASP A 114 -19.52 -12.35 0.67
N THR A 115 -18.57 -12.58 1.57
CA THR A 115 -18.77 -13.40 2.78
C THR A 115 -18.93 -12.59 4.07
N GLY A 116 -18.38 -11.37 4.10
CA GLY A 116 -18.26 -10.56 5.31
C GLY A 116 -17.07 -10.94 6.21
N ASP A 117 -16.22 -11.87 5.79
CA ASP A 117 -15.01 -12.25 6.53
C ASP A 117 -14.08 -11.05 6.70
N GLN A 118 -13.58 -10.85 7.91
CA GLN A 118 -12.79 -9.66 8.26
C GLN A 118 -11.33 -10.00 8.55
N TYR A 119 -10.44 -9.24 7.93
CA TYR A 119 -9.00 -9.37 8.01
C TYR A 119 -8.45 -8.11 8.69
N MET A 120 -8.31 -8.17 10.02
CA MET A 120 -7.88 -7.05 10.86
C MET A 120 -6.42 -6.67 10.61
N LEU A 121 -6.10 -5.38 10.69
CA LEU A 121 -4.72 -4.90 10.65
C LEU A 121 -3.91 -5.56 11.79
N ARG A 122 -2.82 -6.24 11.44
CA ARG A 122 -1.90 -6.83 12.42
C ARG A 122 -0.88 -5.81 12.91
N ARG A 123 -0.37 -4.98 11.99
CA ARG A 123 0.58 -3.90 12.28
C ARG A 123 0.71 -2.93 11.12
N LEU A 124 1.14 -1.72 11.44
CA LEU A 124 1.80 -0.81 10.52
C LEU A 124 3.32 -1.05 10.59
N GLU A 125 4.01 -1.16 9.46
CA GLU A 125 5.46 -1.36 9.50
C GLU A 125 6.18 -0.09 9.93
N TYR A 126 7.08 -0.23 10.92
CA TYR A 126 8.00 0.79 11.45
C TYR A 126 7.39 2.02 12.12
N PHE A 127 6.07 2.14 12.17
CA PHE A 127 5.36 3.26 12.77
C PHE A 127 4.30 2.76 13.76
N PRO A 128 3.95 3.55 14.77
CA PRO A 128 2.92 3.16 15.72
C PRO A 128 1.52 3.26 15.10
N THR A 129 0.59 2.48 15.65
CA THR A 129 -0.85 2.69 15.46
C THR A 129 -1.42 3.46 16.66
N ASP A 130 -2.65 3.95 16.51
CA ASP A 130 -3.46 4.54 17.58
C ASP A 130 -2.88 5.80 18.25
N THR A 131 -1.84 6.37 17.63
CA THR A 131 -1.15 7.58 18.06
C THR A 131 -0.74 8.38 16.84
N PHE A 132 -0.67 9.70 16.99
CA PHE A 132 -0.15 10.57 15.94
C PHE A 132 1.39 10.58 15.95
N PHE A 133 1.98 10.59 14.76
CA PHE A 133 3.43 10.74 14.59
C PHE A 133 3.76 11.69 13.44
N TRP A 134 4.91 12.35 13.56
CA TRP A 134 5.45 13.26 12.55
C TRP A 134 6.35 12.53 11.56
N ILE A 135 6.21 12.90 10.30
CA ILE A 135 7.22 12.70 9.27
C ILE A 135 7.78 14.07 8.90
N ASP A 136 9.10 14.22 9.02
CA ASP A 136 9.81 15.41 8.55
C ASP A 136 9.85 15.46 7.01
N ALA A 137 9.91 16.68 6.45
CA ALA A 137 9.96 16.91 5.02
C ALA A 137 11.07 16.08 4.35
N ILE A 138 10.74 15.44 3.22
CA ILE A 138 11.64 14.57 2.46
C ILE A 138 11.87 15.06 1.04
N ASP A 139 13.04 14.73 0.50
CA ASP A 139 13.29 14.76 -0.94
C ASP A 139 12.52 13.61 -1.61
N GLY A 140 11.30 13.88 -2.03
CA GLY A 140 10.41 12.94 -2.69
C GLY A 140 8.97 13.45 -2.67
N ASN A 141 8.18 13.15 -3.69
CA ASN A 141 6.80 13.64 -3.78
C ASN A 141 5.84 12.83 -2.90
N PHE A 142 6.21 11.60 -2.51
CA PHE A 142 5.33 10.68 -1.80
C PHE A 142 6.05 9.87 -0.72
N VAL A 143 5.38 9.67 0.41
CA VAL A 143 5.78 8.74 1.49
C VAL A 143 4.91 7.49 1.44
N ARG A 144 5.53 6.30 1.56
CA ARG A 144 4.83 5.01 1.56
C ARG A 144 4.75 4.45 2.98
N PHE A 145 3.55 4.03 3.36
CA PHE A 145 3.26 3.23 4.54
C PHE A 145 2.85 1.82 4.12
N VAL A 146 3.22 0.81 4.92
CA VAL A 146 2.88 -0.60 4.65
C VAL A 146 2.04 -1.14 5.80
N LEU A 147 0.77 -1.42 5.52
CA LEU A 147 -0.18 -2.04 6.42
C LEU A 147 -0.14 -3.56 6.19
N VAL A 148 -0.07 -4.34 7.28
CA VAL A 148 0.05 -5.80 7.23
C VAL A 148 -1.20 -6.45 7.79
N PHE A 149 -1.87 -7.24 6.97
CA PHE A 149 -3.10 -7.97 7.30
C PHE A 149 -2.87 -9.48 7.21
N PRO A 150 -3.80 -10.32 7.72
CA PRO A 150 -3.82 -11.74 7.42
C PRO A 150 -3.83 -12.03 5.91
N PRO A 151 -3.35 -13.22 5.49
CA PRO A 151 -3.35 -13.60 4.10
C PRO A 151 -4.78 -13.62 3.56
N LEU A 152 -5.00 -12.92 2.45
CA LEU A 152 -6.27 -12.86 1.75
C LEU A 152 -6.36 -14.06 0.80
N PRO A 153 -7.37 -14.94 0.93
CA PRO A 153 -7.54 -16.10 0.06
C PRO A 153 -7.55 -15.72 -1.42
N ASP A 154 -7.10 -16.65 -2.26
CA ASP A 154 -6.93 -16.39 -3.69
C ASP A 154 -8.26 -16.20 -4.43
N ASN A 155 -9.32 -16.85 -3.94
CA ASN A 155 -10.70 -16.77 -4.42
C ASN A 155 -11.42 -15.46 -4.04
N VAL A 156 -10.89 -14.62 -3.15
CA VAL A 156 -11.51 -13.31 -2.86
C VAL A 156 -11.24 -12.35 -4.01
N GLU A 157 -12.31 -11.91 -4.68
CA GLU A 157 -12.20 -11.02 -5.85
C GLU A 157 -12.54 -9.56 -5.57
N THR A 158 -13.34 -9.32 -4.53
CA THR A 158 -13.85 -8.00 -4.14
C THR A 158 -13.71 -7.82 -2.63
N VAL A 159 -13.26 -6.65 -2.20
CA VAL A 159 -13.09 -6.31 -0.79
C VAL A 159 -13.61 -4.92 -0.47
N ASP A 160 -14.02 -4.72 0.77
CA ASP A 160 -14.22 -3.40 1.35
C ASP A 160 -13.01 -3.06 2.23
N PHE A 161 -12.55 -1.81 2.18
CA PHE A 161 -11.63 -1.26 3.16
C PHE A 161 -12.41 -0.42 4.16
N PHE A 162 -12.20 -0.67 5.45
CA PHE A 162 -12.81 0.09 6.53
C PHE A 162 -11.73 0.65 7.45
N MET A 163 -11.80 1.96 7.70
CA MET A 163 -10.98 2.67 8.68
C MET A 163 -11.95 3.17 9.76
N PRO A 164 -11.86 2.68 11.01
CA PRO A 164 -12.76 3.10 12.07
C PRO A 164 -12.51 4.56 12.46
N SER A 165 -13.44 5.11 13.22
CA SER A 165 -13.28 6.45 13.78
C SER A 165 -12.04 6.50 14.67
N SER A 166 -11.48 7.69 14.76
CA SER A 166 -10.26 7.99 15.48
C SER A 166 -10.46 9.30 16.24
N PRO A 167 -9.62 9.60 17.25
CA PRO A 167 -9.72 10.87 17.96
C PRO A 167 -9.65 12.06 17.00
N GLU A 168 -10.57 13.02 17.17
CA GLU A 168 -10.55 14.28 16.42
C GLU A 168 -9.45 15.20 16.95
N ARG A 169 -8.82 15.96 16.05
CA ARG A 169 -7.94 17.08 16.40
C ARG A 169 -7.87 18.11 15.29
N ARG A 170 -7.17 19.22 15.55
CA ARG A 170 -6.94 20.26 14.54
C ARG A 170 -6.33 19.66 13.26
N TYR A 171 -7.02 19.85 12.13
CA TYR A 171 -6.69 19.31 10.79
C TYR A 171 -6.86 17.78 10.64
N PHE A 172 -7.65 17.14 11.51
CA PHE A 172 -8.03 15.72 11.41
C PHE A 172 -9.38 15.47 12.10
N ASN A 173 -10.45 15.24 11.32
CA ASN A 173 -11.81 15.11 11.86
C ASN A 173 -12.09 13.74 12.54
N GLY A 174 -11.24 12.74 12.33
CA GLY A 174 -11.36 11.43 12.99
C GLY A 174 -12.55 10.58 12.55
N GLU A 175 -13.24 10.94 11.47
CA GLU A 175 -14.40 10.19 10.99
C GLU A 175 -14.01 8.81 10.47
N ALA A 176 -14.90 7.83 10.70
CA ALA A 176 -14.76 6.54 10.07
C ALA A 176 -14.89 6.67 8.54
N MET A 177 -14.09 5.91 7.81
CA MET A 177 -14.13 5.88 6.35
C MET A 177 -14.32 4.46 5.85
N SER A 178 -15.01 4.33 4.72
CA SER A 178 -15.18 3.04 4.05
C SER A 178 -15.12 3.24 2.54
N GLU A 179 -14.40 2.33 1.87
CA GLU A 179 -14.38 2.20 0.42
C GLU A 179 -14.85 0.77 0.11
N ARG A 180 -15.97 0.64 -0.60
CA ARG A 180 -16.66 -0.64 -0.79
C ARG A 180 -16.55 -1.15 -2.21
N GLY A 181 -16.64 -2.47 -2.38
CA GLY A 181 -16.67 -3.11 -3.69
C GLY A 181 -15.36 -2.94 -4.47
N LEU A 182 -14.22 -2.87 -3.78
CA LEU A 182 -12.92 -2.71 -4.40
C LEU A 182 -12.48 -4.02 -5.05
N SER A 183 -12.28 -4.00 -6.37
CA SER A 183 -11.73 -5.16 -7.08
C SER A 183 -10.28 -5.42 -6.64
N VAL A 184 -10.02 -6.61 -6.10
CA VAL A 184 -8.69 -7.07 -5.71
C VAL A 184 -7.75 -7.05 -6.91
N LYS A 185 -8.23 -7.48 -8.09
CA LYS A 185 -7.46 -7.40 -9.35
C LYS A 185 -7.00 -5.99 -9.69
N LYS A 186 -7.85 -4.98 -9.49
CA LYS A 186 -7.49 -3.57 -9.72
C LYS A 186 -6.50 -3.05 -8.67
N LEU A 187 -6.67 -3.42 -7.41
CA LEU A 187 -5.75 -3.06 -6.32
C LEU A 187 -4.35 -3.69 -6.49
N ARG A 188 -4.29 -4.89 -7.08
CA ARG A 188 -3.04 -5.60 -7.39
C ARG A 188 -2.45 -5.21 -8.75
N LYS A 189 -3.12 -4.37 -9.54
CA LYS A 189 -2.61 -3.94 -10.84
C LYS A 189 -1.33 -3.12 -10.63
N ASP A 190 -0.33 -3.34 -11.49
CA ASP A 190 0.95 -2.62 -11.48
C ASP A 190 1.83 -2.84 -10.23
N VAL A 191 1.63 -3.96 -9.52
CA VAL A 191 2.54 -4.43 -8.46
C VAL A 191 3.96 -4.74 -9.00
N ASP A 192 4.08 -5.13 -10.27
CA ASP A 192 5.37 -5.46 -10.92
C ASP A 192 6.14 -4.25 -11.47
N LYS A 193 5.59 -3.03 -11.40
CA LYS A 193 6.29 -1.84 -11.89
C LYS A 193 7.20 -1.31 -10.79
N THR A 194 8.47 -1.68 -10.85
CA THR A 194 9.54 -1.16 -9.99
C THR A 194 9.49 0.37 -9.95
N TYR A 195 9.08 0.93 -8.80
CA TYR A 195 9.14 2.36 -8.57
C TYR A 195 10.57 2.75 -8.28
N ARG A 196 11.11 3.71 -9.02
CA ARG A 196 12.43 4.27 -8.69
C ARG A 196 12.30 4.98 -7.35
N GLN A 197 13.01 4.45 -6.34
CA GLN A 197 13.37 5.21 -5.15
C GLN A 197 13.98 6.54 -5.63
N THR A 198 13.51 7.67 -5.11
CA THR A 198 14.25 8.91 -5.32
C THR A 198 15.51 8.81 -4.48
N PRO A 199 16.72 8.79 -5.08
CA PRO A 199 17.94 8.81 -4.29
C PRO A 199 17.91 10.10 -3.46
N LEU A 200 18.04 9.97 -2.14
CA LEU A 200 18.25 11.12 -1.27
C LEU A 200 19.45 11.89 -1.81
N LYS A 201 19.28 13.16 -2.19
CA LYS A 201 20.43 14.04 -2.47
C LYS A 201 21.11 14.31 -1.14
N ARG A 202 21.97 13.39 -0.69
CA ARG A 202 22.86 13.63 0.45
C ARG A 202 23.75 14.81 0.07
N GLY A 203 23.44 16.00 0.60
CA GLY A 203 24.34 17.14 0.55
C GLY A 203 25.69 16.73 1.12
N ARG A 204 26.78 17.17 0.49
CA ARG A 204 28.13 16.97 1.01
C ARG A 204 28.22 17.64 2.37
N ILE A 205 28.62 16.88 3.39
CA ILE A 205 29.22 17.46 4.59
C ILE A 205 30.62 17.90 4.15
N ILE A 206 30.84 19.21 4.16
CA ILE A 206 32.16 19.82 3.98
C ILE A 206 32.71 20.01 5.39
N TYR A 207 33.88 19.42 5.66
CA TYR A 207 34.63 19.61 6.91
C TYR A 207 35.28 20.99 6.97
#